data_AF-A0A7Z7N054-F1
#
_entry.id   AF-A0A7Z7N054-F1
#
_cell.length_a   1.000
_cell.length_b   1.000
_cell.length_c   1.000
_cell.angle_alpha   90.00
_cell.angle_beta   90.00
_cell.angle_gamma   90.00
#
_symmetry.space_group_name_H-M   'P 1'
#
loop_
_entity.id
_entity.type
_entity.pdbx_description
1 polymer ?
#
loop_
_entity_poly.entity_id
_entity_poly.type
_entity_poly.pdbx_seq_one_letter_code
_entity_poly.pdbx_strand_id
1 'polypeptide(L)'
;MANGDFVARGSPLDMLVNVLTEIPMATHKWTFVSRFRRKAFGWRSTLPIQRLKEAVTEIRSAARSDRVLGAEGAVLLLERLSPALEHVDSSSGALGGAVNRAIDALVPVIAAADVTQANRQRWLERLFDALQEDQMPYIESLGEQWGTLCVTPELASQWADQLLPLVTHVLGADGYNFFVGTVPCLSALYAAGRFDEVVDLANGGRLKSWWYRRWAVDSLVALGRPGDALRLAEASKGPNAPEGAIARACEAVLLDCGMTEEAYQHYAIAANRAGTYLATFRAITKKYPTRPPESILADLVRCEPGSEGKWFAAAKDAGLFDLAVSLSRKSPTDPRTLTRAAREYRTKQPQFAIACALRPAEKSGCQRFVK
;
A
#
# COMPACT_ATOMS: atom_id res chain seq x y z
N MET A 1 -29.94 -70.09 -10.46
CA MET A 1 -30.50 -69.79 -9.12
C MET A 1 -29.39 -69.05 -8.36
N ALA A 2 -29.35 -67.73 -8.52
CA ALA A 2 -29.72 -66.72 -7.50
C ALA A 2 -28.78 -66.76 -6.27
N ASN A 3 -27.74 -65.93 -6.26
CA ASN A 3 -27.67 -64.56 -5.69
C ASN A 3 -27.64 -64.53 -4.15
N GLY A 4 -26.59 -63.91 -3.61
CA GLY A 4 -26.43 -63.62 -2.19
C GLY A 4 -25.44 -62.48 -1.96
N ASP A 5 -25.76 -61.30 -2.48
CA ASP A 5 -25.07 -60.04 -2.15
C ASP A 5 -25.46 -59.59 -0.73
N PHE A 6 -24.45 -59.48 0.13
CA PHE A 6 -24.59 -58.94 1.48
C PHE A 6 -24.52 -57.42 1.44
N VAL A 7 -25.66 -56.77 1.24
CA VAL A 7 -25.81 -55.31 1.40
C VAL A 7 -26.00 -55.02 2.90
N ALA A 8 -24.97 -54.46 3.52
CA ALA A 8 -25.06 -53.85 4.85
C ALA A 8 -26.02 -52.66 4.78
N ARG A 9 -27.21 -52.81 5.37
CA ARG A 9 -28.19 -51.72 5.52
C ARG A 9 -27.66 -50.74 6.57
N GLY A 10 -27.31 -49.55 6.14
CA GLY A 10 -27.02 -48.41 7.01
C GLY A 10 -28.22 -48.10 7.92
N SER A 11 -27.92 -47.69 9.15
CA SER A 11 -28.90 -47.34 10.18
C SER A 11 -29.79 -46.17 9.72
N PRO A 12 -31.11 -46.19 10.00
CA PRO A 12 -32.00 -45.07 9.70
C PRO A 12 -31.59 -43.74 10.37
N LEU A 13 -30.77 -43.81 11.44
CA LEU A 13 -30.24 -42.64 12.14
C LEU A 13 -29.09 -41.97 11.38
N ASP A 14 -28.28 -42.71 10.60
CA ASP A 14 -27.21 -42.13 9.77
C ASP A 14 -27.76 -41.38 8.55
N MET A 15 -28.93 -41.78 8.04
CA MET A 15 -29.63 -41.01 7.01
C MET A 15 -30.25 -39.71 7.54
N LEU A 16 -30.68 -39.66 8.79
CA LEU A 16 -31.28 -38.46 9.38
C LEU A 16 -30.24 -37.38 9.73
N VAL A 17 -29.00 -37.77 10.05
CA VAL A 17 -27.91 -36.81 10.27
C VAL A 17 -27.44 -36.17 8.96
N ASN A 18 -27.42 -36.92 7.85
CA ASN A 18 -27.01 -36.38 6.54
C ASN A 18 -28.07 -35.51 5.85
N VAL A 19 -29.35 -35.64 6.19
CA VAL A 19 -30.45 -34.87 5.56
C VAL A 19 -30.68 -33.51 6.24
N LEU A 20 -30.11 -33.26 7.42
CA LEU A 20 -30.25 -31.99 8.15
C LEU A 20 -29.13 -30.95 7.89
N THR A 21 -28.16 -31.26 7.01
CA THR A 21 -27.06 -30.35 6.63
C THR A 21 -27.03 -29.99 5.15
N GLU A 22 -28.17 -30.01 4.47
CA GLU A 22 -28.36 -29.33 3.19
C GLU A 22 -29.60 -28.44 3.25
N ILE A 23 -29.57 -27.44 4.14
CA ILE A 23 -30.35 -26.24 3.88
C ILE A 23 -29.61 -25.53 2.73
N PRO A 24 -30.20 -25.37 1.55
CA PRO A 24 -29.59 -24.55 0.51
C PRO A 24 -29.52 -23.13 1.08
N MET A 25 -28.33 -22.72 1.52
CA MET A 25 -28.06 -21.37 1.96
C MET A 25 -28.51 -20.45 0.84
N ALA A 26 -29.60 -19.70 1.10
CA ALA A 26 -30.12 -18.74 0.14
C ALA A 26 -28.95 -17.84 -0.28
N THR A 27 -28.53 -17.96 -1.54
CA THR A 27 -27.36 -17.24 -2.04
C THR A 27 -27.61 -15.76 -1.85
N HIS A 28 -26.87 -15.13 -0.95
CA HIS A 28 -27.08 -13.73 -0.62
C HIS A 28 -27.00 -12.90 -1.91
N LYS A 29 -28.05 -12.13 -2.18
CA LYS A 29 -28.15 -11.38 -3.42
C LYS A 29 -27.40 -10.06 -3.31
N TRP A 30 -26.12 -10.10 -3.66
CA TRP A 30 -25.26 -8.92 -3.72
C TRP A 30 -25.73 -7.92 -4.80
N THR A 31 -25.89 -6.66 -4.42
CA THR A 31 -26.25 -5.58 -5.34
C THR A 31 -25.12 -5.30 -6.32
N PHE A 32 -23.87 -5.29 -5.82
CA PHE A 32 -22.69 -5.00 -6.63
C PHE A 32 -22.48 -5.99 -7.79
N VAL A 33 -22.92 -7.25 -7.67
CA VAL A 33 -22.76 -8.27 -8.71
C VAL A 33 -23.38 -7.85 -10.03
N SER A 34 -24.54 -7.19 -9.99
CA SER A 34 -25.21 -6.67 -11.19
C SER A 34 -24.49 -5.48 -11.84
N ARG A 35 -23.70 -4.75 -11.04
CA ARG A 35 -23.00 -3.52 -11.41
C ARG A 35 -21.58 -3.77 -11.91
N PHE A 36 -20.91 -4.78 -11.37
CA PHE A 36 -19.58 -5.25 -11.79
C PHE A 36 -19.73 -6.48 -12.71
N ARG A 37 -20.35 -6.26 -13.86
CA ARG A 37 -20.32 -7.23 -14.98
C ARG A 37 -19.13 -6.90 -15.87
N ARG A 38 -18.66 -7.88 -16.65
CA ARG A 38 -17.59 -7.65 -17.63
C ARG A 38 -17.96 -6.47 -18.54
N LYS A 39 -17.03 -5.53 -18.71
CA LYS A 39 -17.21 -4.31 -19.53
C LYS A 39 -18.43 -3.46 -19.13
N ALA A 40 -18.81 -3.46 -17.85
CA ALA A 40 -19.97 -2.73 -17.36
C ALA A 40 -19.82 -1.20 -17.38
N PHE A 41 -18.58 -0.70 -17.40
CA PHE A 41 -18.30 0.73 -17.35
C PHE A 41 -17.70 1.23 -18.67
N GLY A 42 -18.06 2.47 -19.04
CA GLY A 42 -17.40 3.19 -20.14
C GLY A 42 -16.11 3.88 -19.67
N TRP A 43 -15.58 4.78 -20.48
CA TRP A 43 -14.26 5.41 -20.25
C TRP A 43 -14.16 6.28 -18.99
N ARG A 44 -15.26 6.80 -18.44
CA ARG A 44 -15.23 7.71 -17.29
C ARG A 44 -15.03 6.97 -15.97
N SER A 45 -14.04 7.40 -15.18
CA SER A 45 -13.69 6.77 -13.90
C SER A 45 -14.58 7.14 -12.71
N THR A 46 -15.37 8.21 -12.77
CA THR A 46 -16.18 8.68 -11.62
C THR A 46 -17.22 7.65 -11.15
N LEU A 47 -17.98 7.07 -12.08
CA LEU A 47 -19.03 6.08 -11.78
C LEU A 47 -18.45 4.77 -11.19
N PRO A 48 -17.45 4.11 -11.81
CA PRO A 48 -16.89 2.89 -11.23
C PRO A 48 -16.29 3.12 -9.84
N ILE A 49 -15.62 4.26 -9.61
CA ILE A 49 -15.11 4.62 -8.27
C ILE A 49 -16.25 4.74 -7.26
N GLN A 50 -17.36 5.36 -7.62
CA GLN A 50 -18.53 5.45 -6.75
C GLN A 50 -19.11 4.06 -6.46
N ARG A 51 -19.31 3.23 -7.49
CA ARG A 51 -19.88 1.88 -7.34
C ARG A 51 -18.98 0.97 -6.51
N LEU A 52 -17.67 1.14 -6.60
CA LEU A 52 -16.71 0.41 -5.79
C LEU A 52 -16.86 0.75 -4.30
N LYS A 53 -17.00 2.04 -3.97
CA LYS A 53 -17.25 2.47 -2.58
C LYS A 53 -18.56 1.91 -2.02
N GLU A 54 -19.62 1.91 -2.85
CA GLU A 54 -20.92 1.32 -2.49
C GLU A 54 -20.78 -0.19 -2.21
N ALA A 55 -20.09 -0.93 -3.08
CA ALA A 55 -19.86 -2.37 -2.93
C ALA A 55 -19.05 -2.71 -1.68
N VAL A 56 -17.96 -1.97 -1.41
CA VAL A 56 -17.17 -2.13 -0.18
C VAL A 56 -18.02 -1.85 1.06
N THR A 57 -18.91 -0.86 1.02
CA THR A 57 -19.80 -0.55 2.14
C THR A 57 -20.82 -1.68 2.37
N GLU A 58 -21.42 -2.20 1.29
CA GLU A 58 -22.33 -3.34 1.32
C GLU A 58 -21.67 -4.57 1.97
N ILE A 59 -20.48 -4.95 1.51
CA ILE A 59 -19.70 -6.08 2.02
C ILE A 59 -19.32 -5.89 3.49
N ARG A 60 -18.81 -4.72 3.87
CA ARG A 60 -18.45 -4.43 5.26
C ARG A 60 -19.66 -4.44 6.19
N SER A 61 -20.85 -4.09 5.68
CA SER A 61 -22.08 -4.19 6.45
C SER A 61 -22.47 -5.65 6.67
N ALA A 62 -22.43 -6.49 5.63
CA ALA A 62 -22.69 -7.92 5.75
C ALA A 62 -21.70 -8.61 6.70
N ALA A 63 -20.41 -8.27 6.60
CA ALA A 63 -19.34 -8.80 7.44
C ALA A 63 -19.52 -8.53 8.96
N ARG A 64 -20.32 -7.53 9.34
CA ARG A 64 -20.64 -7.26 10.75
C ARG A 64 -21.58 -8.31 11.33
N SER A 65 -22.49 -8.84 10.52
CA SER A 65 -23.46 -9.85 10.93
C SER A 65 -22.94 -11.26 10.68
N ASP A 66 -22.32 -11.47 9.52
CA ASP A 66 -21.77 -12.75 9.10
C ASP A 66 -20.42 -12.51 8.39
N ARG A 67 -19.34 -12.88 9.09
CA ARG A 67 -17.97 -12.69 8.60
C ARG A 67 -17.67 -13.55 7.36
N VAL A 68 -18.19 -14.78 7.32
CA VAL A 68 -17.96 -15.70 6.20
C VAL A 68 -18.65 -15.17 4.96
N LEU A 69 -19.91 -14.75 5.09
CA LEU A 69 -20.65 -14.12 4.00
C LEU A 69 -19.94 -12.84 3.52
N GLY A 70 -19.47 -12.00 4.44
CA GLY A 70 -18.69 -10.81 4.10
C GLY A 70 -17.42 -11.14 3.31
N ALA A 71 -16.69 -12.17 3.71
CA ALA A 71 -15.50 -12.64 3.01
C ALA A 71 -15.82 -13.21 1.62
N GLU A 72 -16.88 -14.00 1.47
CA GLU A 72 -17.33 -14.49 0.16
C GLU A 72 -17.69 -13.34 -0.78
N GLY A 73 -18.37 -12.31 -0.26
CA GLY A 73 -18.67 -11.09 -1.01
C GLY A 73 -17.42 -10.31 -1.40
N ALA A 74 -16.43 -10.23 -0.52
CA ALA A 74 -15.13 -9.60 -0.79
C ALA A 74 -14.37 -10.33 -1.92
N VAL A 75 -14.25 -11.65 -1.82
CA VAL A 75 -13.62 -12.50 -2.85
C VAL A 75 -14.34 -12.31 -4.20
N LEU A 76 -15.68 -12.40 -4.20
CA LEU A 76 -16.48 -12.23 -5.40
C LEU A 76 -16.36 -10.83 -6.04
N LEU A 77 -16.23 -9.77 -5.25
CA LEU A 77 -16.03 -8.43 -5.78
C LEU A 77 -14.65 -8.32 -6.45
N LEU A 78 -13.59 -8.78 -5.78
CA LEU A 78 -12.21 -8.70 -6.27
C LEU A 78 -12.03 -9.41 -7.61
N GLU A 79 -12.61 -10.60 -7.77
CA GLU A 79 -12.64 -11.35 -9.05
C GLU A 79 -13.23 -10.56 -10.20
N ARG A 80 -14.21 -9.70 -9.90
CA ARG A 80 -14.98 -8.97 -10.91
C ARG A 80 -14.39 -7.61 -11.24
N LEU A 81 -13.40 -7.13 -10.48
CA LEU A 81 -12.87 -5.78 -10.68
C LEU A 81 -12.21 -5.63 -12.05
N SER A 82 -11.21 -6.46 -12.35
CA SER A 82 -10.44 -6.31 -13.60
C SER A 82 -11.33 -6.40 -14.84
N PRO A 83 -12.18 -7.42 -15.00
CA PRO A 83 -13.03 -7.54 -16.19
C PRO A 83 -14.09 -6.42 -16.28
N ALA A 84 -14.53 -5.85 -15.15
CA ALA A 84 -15.49 -4.75 -15.16
C ALA A 84 -14.85 -3.40 -15.54
N LEU A 85 -13.57 -3.19 -15.18
CA LEU A 85 -12.85 -1.92 -15.31
C LEU A 85 -12.01 -1.80 -16.59
N GLU A 86 -11.96 -2.85 -17.42
CA GLU A 86 -11.15 -2.95 -18.65
C GLU A 86 -11.19 -1.72 -19.58
N HIS A 87 -12.33 -1.03 -19.67
CA HIS A 87 -12.53 0.11 -20.58
C HIS A 87 -12.50 1.48 -19.90
N VAL A 88 -12.21 1.52 -18.60
CA VAL A 88 -12.18 2.77 -17.83
C VAL A 88 -10.81 3.43 -17.98
N ASP A 89 -10.78 4.73 -18.22
CA ASP A 89 -9.53 5.49 -18.24
C ASP A 89 -8.96 5.64 -16.82
N SER A 90 -7.79 5.04 -16.61
CA SER A 90 -7.06 5.02 -15.35
C SER A 90 -5.88 5.99 -15.31
N SER A 91 -5.63 6.77 -16.37
CA SER A 91 -4.46 7.66 -16.52
C SER A 91 -4.28 8.68 -15.39
N SER A 92 -5.39 9.15 -14.80
CA SER A 92 -5.37 10.06 -13.65
C SER A 92 -4.88 9.42 -12.34
N GLY A 93 -4.74 8.10 -12.28
CA GLY A 93 -4.44 7.33 -11.06
C GLY A 93 -5.59 7.25 -10.04
N ALA A 94 -6.68 7.99 -10.25
CA ALA A 94 -7.80 8.05 -9.30
C ALA A 94 -8.51 6.69 -9.16
N LEU A 95 -8.64 5.95 -10.26
CA LEU A 95 -9.23 4.61 -10.28
C LEU A 95 -8.33 3.61 -9.55
N GLY A 96 -7.05 3.53 -9.92
CA GLY A 96 -6.08 2.65 -9.26
C GLY A 96 -6.01 2.91 -7.75
N GLY A 97 -5.96 4.17 -7.34
CA GLY A 97 -6.01 4.55 -5.92
C GLY A 97 -7.32 4.15 -5.22
N ALA A 98 -8.45 4.11 -5.94
CA ALA A 98 -9.71 3.62 -5.38
C ALA A 98 -9.74 2.09 -5.24
N VAL A 99 -9.17 1.37 -6.21
CA VAL A 99 -9.03 -0.10 -6.17
C VAL A 99 -8.08 -0.53 -5.04
N ASN A 100 -6.91 0.09 -4.92
CA ASN A 100 -5.98 -0.19 -3.82
C ASN A 100 -6.65 0.00 -2.45
N ARG A 101 -7.38 1.11 -2.24
CA ARG A 101 -8.15 1.31 -1.00
C ARG A 101 -9.26 0.29 -0.78
N ALA A 102 -9.84 -0.26 -1.84
CA ALA A 102 -10.84 -1.32 -1.72
C ALA A 102 -10.16 -2.63 -1.29
N ILE A 103 -9.02 -2.98 -1.89
CA ILE A 103 -8.21 -4.14 -1.49
C ILE A 103 -7.80 -4.01 -0.03
N ASP A 104 -7.24 -2.86 0.39
CA ASP A 104 -6.86 -2.58 1.79
C ASP A 104 -8.03 -2.76 2.77
N ALA A 105 -9.26 -2.46 2.33
CA ALA A 105 -10.46 -2.58 3.16
C ALA A 105 -11.04 -4.00 3.18
N LEU A 106 -10.84 -4.80 2.13
CA LEU A 106 -11.45 -6.10 1.93
C LEU A 106 -10.53 -7.27 2.36
N VAL A 107 -9.22 -7.14 2.21
CA VAL A 107 -8.26 -8.16 2.67
C VAL A 107 -8.46 -8.48 4.16
N PRO A 108 -8.59 -7.50 5.08
CA PRO A 108 -8.88 -7.80 6.49
C PRO A 108 -10.23 -8.48 6.71
N VAL A 109 -11.23 -8.22 5.85
CA VAL A 109 -12.54 -8.89 5.93
C VAL A 109 -12.41 -10.38 5.57
N ILE A 110 -11.63 -10.69 4.52
CA ILE A 110 -11.35 -12.07 4.11
C ILE A 110 -10.51 -12.80 5.17
N ALA A 111 -9.47 -12.14 5.69
CA ALA A 111 -8.60 -12.71 6.71
C ALA A 111 -9.35 -13.00 8.02
N ALA A 112 -10.29 -12.14 8.43
CA ALA A 112 -11.02 -12.28 9.69
C ALA A 112 -12.15 -13.33 9.69
N ALA A 113 -12.51 -13.90 8.53
CA ALA A 113 -13.50 -14.97 8.46
C ALA A 113 -12.92 -16.29 8.99
N ASP A 114 -13.62 -16.92 9.92
CA ASP A 114 -13.25 -18.24 10.43
C ASP A 114 -13.85 -19.31 9.52
N VAL A 115 -13.00 -19.95 8.73
CA VAL A 115 -13.38 -20.96 7.74
C VAL A 115 -12.35 -22.08 7.73
N THR A 116 -12.77 -23.25 7.25
CA THR A 116 -11.86 -24.38 7.04
C THR A 116 -10.74 -24.00 6.06
N GLN A 117 -9.59 -24.65 6.21
CA GLN A 117 -8.47 -24.47 5.29
C GLN A 117 -8.86 -24.73 3.83
N ALA A 118 -9.73 -25.71 3.56
CA ALA A 118 -10.23 -26.01 2.22
C ALA A 118 -11.04 -24.86 1.61
N ASN A 119 -11.91 -24.22 2.39
CA ASN A 119 -12.66 -23.06 1.92
C ASN A 119 -11.74 -21.86 1.65
N ARG A 120 -10.76 -21.63 2.53
CA ARG A 120 -9.76 -20.57 2.34
C ARG A 120 -8.89 -20.81 1.11
N GLN A 121 -8.42 -22.04 0.91
CA GLN A 121 -7.67 -22.46 -0.26
C GLN A 121 -8.46 -22.16 -1.55
N ARG A 122 -9.74 -22.54 -1.58
CA ARG A 122 -10.63 -22.25 -2.72
C ARG A 122 -10.79 -20.75 -2.99
N TRP A 123 -10.87 -19.92 -1.95
CA TRP A 123 -10.91 -18.46 -2.14
C TRP A 123 -9.61 -17.94 -2.74
N LEU A 124 -8.46 -18.40 -2.25
CA LEU A 124 -7.15 -18.01 -2.75
C LEU A 124 -6.94 -18.46 -4.21
N GLU A 125 -7.37 -19.66 -4.57
CA GLU A 125 -7.35 -20.15 -5.96
C GLU A 125 -8.12 -19.23 -6.89
N ARG A 126 -9.35 -18.87 -6.53
CA ARG A 126 -10.17 -17.96 -7.35
C ARG A 126 -9.57 -16.55 -7.46
N LEU A 127 -8.98 -16.05 -6.37
CA LEU A 127 -8.27 -14.76 -6.39
C LEU A 127 -7.01 -14.83 -7.24
N PHE A 128 -6.33 -15.97 -7.27
CA PHE A 128 -5.13 -16.18 -8.06
C PHE A 128 -5.47 -16.27 -9.55
N ASP A 129 -6.57 -16.94 -9.90
CA ASP A 129 -7.12 -16.91 -11.26
C ASP A 129 -7.46 -15.47 -11.69
N ALA A 130 -8.08 -14.68 -10.80
CA ALA A 130 -8.36 -13.28 -11.08
C ALA A 130 -7.07 -12.46 -11.31
N LEU A 131 -6.00 -12.71 -10.55
CA LEU A 131 -4.69 -12.09 -10.77
C LEU A 131 -4.08 -12.48 -12.13
N GLN A 132 -4.19 -13.75 -12.52
CA GLN A 132 -3.68 -14.22 -13.81
C GLN A 132 -4.46 -13.62 -15.00
N GLU A 133 -5.75 -13.35 -14.81
CA GLU A 133 -6.61 -12.72 -15.80
C GLU A 133 -6.56 -11.17 -15.78
N ASP A 134 -5.74 -10.56 -14.91
CA ASP A 134 -5.64 -9.11 -14.70
C ASP A 134 -4.86 -8.39 -15.82
N GLN A 135 -5.45 -8.34 -17.02
CA GLN A 135 -4.82 -7.80 -18.23
C GLN A 135 -4.35 -6.34 -18.07
N MET A 136 -5.11 -5.54 -17.32
CA MET A 136 -4.70 -4.23 -16.83
C MET A 136 -4.50 -4.37 -15.33
N PRO A 137 -3.30 -4.12 -14.76
CA PRO A 137 -2.96 -4.50 -13.40
C PRO A 137 -3.70 -3.67 -12.34
N TYR A 138 -5.00 -3.89 -12.18
CA TYR A 138 -5.84 -3.17 -11.23
C TYR A 138 -5.78 -3.81 -9.85
N ILE A 139 -5.63 -5.13 -9.79
CA ILE A 139 -5.64 -5.90 -8.55
C ILE A 139 -4.26 -6.46 -8.20
N GLU A 140 -3.18 -6.06 -8.89
CA GLU A 140 -1.81 -6.50 -8.62
C GLU A 140 -1.39 -6.35 -7.14
N SER A 141 -1.90 -5.32 -6.45
CA SER A 141 -1.61 -5.05 -5.03
C SER A 141 -2.16 -6.13 -4.09
N LEU A 142 -3.13 -6.94 -4.56
CA LEU A 142 -3.59 -8.13 -3.84
C LEU A 142 -2.47 -9.15 -3.64
N GLY A 143 -1.53 -9.24 -4.59
CA GLY A 143 -0.37 -10.12 -4.47
C GLY A 143 0.54 -9.75 -3.30
N GLU A 144 0.61 -8.47 -2.93
CA GLU A 144 1.37 -8.03 -1.75
C GLU A 144 0.74 -8.53 -0.44
N GLN A 145 -0.57 -8.77 -0.44
CA GLN A 145 -1.36 -9.20 0.71
C GLN A 145 -1.58 -10.72 0.78
N TRP A 146 -0.91 -11.49 -0.08
CA TRP A 146 -1.15 -12.93 -0.19
C TRP A 146 -0.90 -13.69 1.11
N GLY A 147 0.20 -13.37 1.80
CA GLY A 147 0.51 -13.91 3.11
C GLY A 147 -0.57 -13.61 4.16
N THR A 148 -1.11 -12.38 4.17
CA THR A 148 -2.22 -11.98 5.03
C THR A 148 -3.49 -12.80 4.76
N LEU A 149 -3.79 -13.07 3.49
CA LEU A 149 -4.98 -13.83 3.08
C LEU A 149 -4.87 -15.32 3.46
N CYS A 150 -3.65 -15.86 3.52
CA CYS A 150 -3.38 -17.23 3.97
C CYS A 150 -3.73 -17.44 5.44
N VAL A 151 -3.59 -16.42 6.28
CA VAL A 151 -3.85 -16.41 7.75
C VAL A 151 -2.93 -17.34 8.56
N THR A 152 -2.66 -18.56 8.09
CA THR A 152 -1.79 -19.50 8.78
C THR A 152 -0.46 -19.69 8.04
N PRO A 153 0.66 -19.86 8.75
CA PRO A 153 1.96 -20.15 8.14
C PRO A 153 1.95 -21.42 7.29
N GLU A 154 1.17 -22.43 7.65
CA GLU A 154 1.08 -23.70 6.92
C GLU A 154 0.46 -23.50 5.55
N LEU A 155 -0.64 -22.74 5.45
CA LEU A 155 -1.27 -22.44 4.16
C LEU A 155 -0.38 -21.54 3.32
N ALA A 156 0.29 -20.55 3.94
CA ALA A 156 1.26 -19.70 3.28
C ALA A 156 2.42 -20.54 2.69
N SER A 157 2.94 -21.51 3.44
CA SER A 157 3.99 -22.42 2.95
C SER A 157 3.49 -23.27 1.78
N GLN A 158 2.26 -23.79 1.84
CA GLN A 158 1.67 -24.56 0.72
C GLN A 158 1.59 -23.72 -0.56
N TRP A 159 1.16 -22.46 -0.46
CA TRP A 159 1.15 -21.55 -1.60
C TRP A 159 2.55 -21.22 -2.10
N ALA A 160 3.50 -21.01 -1.21
CA ALA A 160 4.90 -20.81 -1.58
C ALA A 160 5.45 -22.02 -2.36
N ASP A 161 5.20 -23.24 -1.89
CA ASP A 161 5.65 -24.48 -2.56
C ASP A 161 5.03 -24.66 -3.95
N GLN A 162 3.79 -24.20 -4.16
CA GLN A 162 3.14 -24.23 -5.46
C GLN A 162 3.74 -23.20 -6.44
N LEU A 163 4.07 -21.99 -5.97
CA LEU A 163 4.50 -20.89 -6.82
C LEU A 163 6.01 -20.86 -7.08
N LEU A 164 6.81 -21.23 -6.08
CA LEU A 164 8.26 -21.09 -6.09
C LEU A 164 8.95 -21.80 -7.27
N PRO A 165 8.56 -23.02 -7.70
CA PRO A 165 9.19 -23.67 -8.84
C PRO A 165 9.03 -22.85 -10.14
N LEU A 166 7.84 -22.32 -10.39
CA LEU A 166 7.58 -21.51 -11.59
C LEU A 166 8.28 -20.15 -11.50
N VAL A 167 8.27 -19.51 -10.34
CA VAL A 167 9.02 -18.26 -10.10
C VAL A 167 10.51 -18.47 -10.37
N THR A 168 11.09 -19.53 -9.82
CA THR A 168 12.51 -19.86 -10.02
C THR A 168 12.82 -20.15 -11.49
N HIS A 169 11.96 -20.89 -12.17
CA HIS A 169 12.10 -21.14 -13.61
C HIS A 169 12.08 -19.84 -14.43
N VAL A 170 11.10 -18.97 -14.19
CA VAL A 170 10.94 -17.69 -14.90
C VAL A 170 12.12 -16.76 -14.67
N LEU A 171 12.67 -16.74 -13.44
CA LEU A 171 13.84 -15.94 -13.08
C LEU A 171 15.17 -16.55 -13.56
N GLY A 172 15.23 -17.87 -13.75
CA GLY A 172 16.39 -18.56 -14.31
C GLY A 172 16.47 -18.52 -15.83
N ALA A 173 15.33 -18.40 -16.51
CA ALA A 173 15.25 -18.37 -17.97
C ALA A 173 15.81 -17.08 -18.58
N ASP A 174 16.43 -17.18 -19.75
CA ASP A 174 16.89 -16.03 -20.54
C ASP A 174 15.73 -15.16 -21.05
N GLY A 175 16.00 -13.88 -21.32
CA GLY A 175 14.99 -12.91 -21.81
C GLY A 175 14.24 -12.14 -20.71
N TYR A 176 13.24 -11.33 -21.05
CA TYR A 176 12.45 -10.57 -20.08
C TYR A 176 11.14 -11.30 -19.77
N ASN A 177 11.19 -12.27 -18.86
CA ASN A 177 10.03 -13.05 -18.47
C ASN A 177 9.37 -12.44 -17.23
N PHE A 178 8.04 -12.38 -17.23
CA PHE A 178 7.25 -11.90 -16.11
C PHE A 178 6.28 -13.00 -15.67
N PHE A 179 6.12 -13.14 -14.36
CA PHE A 179 5.10 -14.01 -13.79
C PHE A 179 4.38 -13.29 -12.66
N VAL A 180 3.06 -13.19 -12.77
CA VAL A 180 2.19 -12.50 -11.81
C VAL A 180 2.30 -13.09 -10.40
N GLY A 181 2.61 -14.39 -10.28
CA GLY A 181 2.78 -15.08 -9.01
C GLY A 181 4.07 -14.77 -8.26
N THR A 182 4.97 -13.94 -8.81
CA THR A 182 6.24 -13.58 -8.12
C THR A 182 6.00 -12.86 -6.80
N VAL A 183 5.11 -11.85 -6.78
CA VAL A 183 4.80 -11.10 -5.55
C VAL A 183 3.99 -11.94 -4.55
N PRO A 184 2.92 -12.67 -4.96
CA PRO A 184 2.26 -13.65 -4.11
C PRO A 184 3.21 -14.66 -3.47
N CYS A 185 4.19 -15.17 -4.23
CA CYS A 185 5.19 -16.11 -3.73
C CYS A 185 6.07 -15.48 -2.63
N LEU A 186 6.61 -14.27 -2.86
CA LEU A 186 7.39 -13.55 -1.85
C LEU A 186 6.57 -13.27 -0.58
N SER A 187 5.32 -12.84 -0.74
CA SER A 187 4.39 -12.59 0.37
C SER A 187 4.07 -13.86 1.16
N ALA A 188 3.86 -15.00 0.47
CA ALA A 188 3.61 -16.30 1.07
C ALA A 188 4.83 -16.85 1.81
N LEU A 189 6.03 -16.79 1.21
CA LEU A 189 7.28 -17.20 1.87
C LEU A 189 7.53 -16.39 3.15
N TYR A 190 7.32 -15.07 3.09
CA TYR A 190 7.46 -14.19 4.25
C TYR A 190 6.47 -14.56 5.37
N ALA A 191 5.19 -14.75 5.05
CA ALA A 191 4.19 -15.14 6.03
C ALA A 191 4.38 -16.56 6.60
N ALA A 192 5.01 -17.45 5.84
CA ALA A 192 5.42 -18.77 6.30
C ALA A 192 6.67 -18.75 7.20
N GLY A 193 7.35 -17.60 7.34
CA GLY A 193 8.61 -17.48 8.07
C GLY A 193 9.82 -18.06 7.34
N ARG A 194 9.70 -18.34 6.04
CA ARG A 194 10.76 -18.91 5.18
C ARG A 194 11.66 -17.80 4.65
N PHE A 195 12.24 -17.04 5.58
CA PHE A 195 12.96 -15.79 5.29
C PHE A 195 14.21 -15.98 4.45
N ASP A 196 14.97 -17.06 4.66
CA ASP A 196 16.19 -17.32 3.87
C ASP A 196 15.88 -17.48 2.37
N GLU A 197 14.78 -18.16 2.03
CA GLU A 197 14.35 -18.33 0.63
C GLU A 197 13.93 -17.02 -0.03
N VAL A 198 13.32 -16.10 0.73
CA VAL A 198 13.01 -14.74 0.26
C VAL A 198 14.30 -13.99 -0.06
N VAL A 199 15.30 -14.08 0.81
CA VAL A 199 16.60 -13.43 0.66
C VAL A 199 17.36 -13.98 -0.55
N ASP A 200 17.39 -15.30 -0.71
CA ASP A 200 18.04 -15.96 -1.84
C ASP A 200 17.42 -15.56 -3.18
N LEU A 201 16.09 -15.54 -3.25
CA LEU A 201 15.36 -15.16 -4.45
C LEU A 201 15.63 -13.70 -4.83
N ALA A 202 15.61 -12.79 -3.85
CA ALA A 202 15.85 -11.36 -4.06
C ALA A 202 17.32 -11.01 -4.40
N ASN A 203 18.27 -11.83 -3.91
CA ASN A 203 19.67 -11.72 -4.29
C ASN A 203 19.95 -12.24 -5.71
N GLY A 204 19.01 -13.00 -6.28
CA GLY A 204 19.04 -13.36 -7.69
C GLY A 204 19.18 -12.14 -8.59
N GLY A 205 20.01 -12.25 -9.64
CA GLY A 205 20.40 -11.11 -10.48
C GLY A 205 19.25 -10.38 -11.20
N ARG A 206 18.03 -10.94 -11.19
CA ARG A 206 16.84 -10.41 -11.86
C ARG A 206 15.86 -9.64 -10.96
N LEU A 207 15.87 -9.86 -9.66
CA LEU A 207 14.99 -9.17 -8.71
C LEU A 207 15.67 -7.93 -8.12
N LYS A 208 16.26 -7.07 -8.95
CA LYS A 208 16.97 -5.86 -8.49
C LYS A 208 16.05 -4.71 -8.11
N SER A 209 14.79 -4.74 -8.55
CA SER A 209 13.82 -3.71 -8.26
C SER A 209 13.47 -3.67 -6.77
N TRP A 210 13.32 -2.46 -6.21
CA TRP A 210 12.96 -2.26 -4.80
C TRP A 210 11.67 -3.01 -4.40
N TRP A 211 10.70 -3.09 -5.30
CA TRP A 211 9.40 -3.73 -5.05
C TRP A 211 9.53 -5.21 -4.65
N TYR A 212 10.57 -5.89 -5.12
CA TYR A 212 10.89 -7.27 -4.73
C TYR A 212 11.85 -7.29 -3.53
N ARG A 213 12.90 -6.45 -3.56
CA ARG A 213 13.93 -6.45 -2.52
C ARG A 213 13.44 -6.03 -1.15
N ARG A 214 12.38 -5.23 -1.06
CA ARG A 214 11.76 -4.89 0.24
C ARG A 214 11.41 -6.13 1.05
N TRP A 215 10.97 -7.22 0.41
CA TRP A 215 10.64 -8.48 1.08
C TRP A 215 11.88 -9.12 1.71
N ALA A 216 13.03 -9.05 1.03
CA ALA A 216 14.29 -9.55 1.57
C ALA A 216 14.86 -8.63 2.65
N VAL A 217 14.68 -7.32 2.55
CA VAL A 217 15.02 -6.37 3.62
C VAL A 217 14.22 -6.69 4.88
N ASP A 218 12.91 -6.82 4.77
CA ASP A 218 12.03 -7.18 5.89
C ASP A 218 12.38 -8.56 6.46
N SER A 219 12.70 -9.53 5.59
CA SER A 219 13.16 -10.87 6.00
C SER A 219 14.48 -10.84 6.77
N LEU A 220 15.45 -10.03 6.34
CA LEU A 220 16.73 -9.86 7.04
C LEU A 220 16.54 -9.22 8.42
N VAL A 221 15.60 -8.29 8.56
CA VAL A 221 15.23 -7.72 9.86
C VAL A 221 14.60 -8.80 10.75
N ALA A 222 13.68 -9.61 10.23
CA ALA A 222 13.05 -10.71 10.97
C ALA A 222 14.07 -11.78 11.41
N LEU A 223 15.12 -12.02 10.62
CA LEU A 223 16.26 -12.89 10.96
C LEU A 223 17.25 -12.26 11.95
N GLY A 224 17.02 -11.04 12.43
CA GLY A 224 17.93 -10.35 13.35
C GLY A 224 19.21 -9.82 12.71
N ARG A 225 19.19 -9.55 11.40
CA ARG A 225 20.33 -9.05 10.60
C ARG A 225 20.07 -7.64 10.04
N PRO A 226 19.80 -6.62 10.88
CA PRO A 226 19.42 -5.28 10.42
C PRO A 226 20.53 -4.59 9.59
N GLY A 227 21.81 -4.84 9.88
CA GLY A 227 22.92 -4.31 9.09
C GLY A 227 22.92 -4.83 7.64
N ASP A 228 22.54 -6.09 7.42
CA ASP A 228 22.44 -6.67 6.08
C ASP A 228 21.22 -6.12 5.35
N ALA A 229 20.12 -5.91 6.07
CA ALA A 229 18.92 -5.28 5.56
C ALA A 229 19.22 -3.87 5.02
N LEU A 230 19.95 -3.05 5.79
CA LEU A 230 20.38 -1.72 5.37
C LEU A 230 21.29 -1.75 4.14
N ARG A 231 22.28 -2.66 4.11
CA ARG A 231 23.15 -2.82 2.94
C ARG A 231 22.37 -3.20 1.68
N LEU A 232 21.40 -4.10 1.79
CA LEU A 232 20.55 -4.50 0.67
C LEU A 232 19.64 -3.36 0.20
N ALA A 233 19.07 -2.60 1.13
CA ALA A 233 18.24 -1.44 0.83
C ALA A 233 19.04 -0.34 0.11
N GLU A 234 20.23 -0.02 0.60
CA GLU A 234 21.15 0.92 -0.05
C GLU A 234 21.56 0.46 -1.46
N ALA A 235 21.86 -0.83 -1.62
CA ALA A 235 22.19 -1.43 -2.92
C ALA A 235 21.01 -1.44 -3.92
N SER A 236 19.81 -1.05 -3.49
CA SER A 236 18.62 -0.91 -4.32
C SER A 236 18.41 0.51 -4.83
N LYS A 237 19.23 1.47 -4.40
CA LYS A 237 19.24 2.82 -4.96
C LYS A 237 19.78 2.80 -6.38
N GLY A 238 19.26 3.70 -7.22
CA GLY A 238 19.67 3.82 -8.62
C GLY A 238 18.72 4.68 -9.43
N PRO A 239 18.98 4.84 -10.74
CA PRO A 239 18.10 5.56 -11.65
C PRO A 239 16.69 4.96 -11.60
N ASN A 240 15.68 5.80 -11.38
CA ASN A 240 14.27 5.42 -11.25
C ASN A 240 13.90 4.60 -10.00
N ALA A 241 14.82 4.41 -9.05
CA ALA A 241 14.48 3.78 -7.78
C ALA A 241 13.57 4.68 -6.93
N PRO A 242 12.60 4.11 -6.19
CA PRO A 242 11.74 4.89 -5.31
C PRO A 242 12.51 5.28 -4.03
N GLU A 243 13.39 6.28 -4.12
CA GLU A 243 14.29 6.71 -3.04
C GLU A 243 13.55 6.95 -1.71
N GLY A 244 12.38 7.59 -1.74
CA GLY A 244 11.59 7.83 -0.53
C GLY A 244 10.99 6.56 0.08
N ALA A 245 10.80 5.48 -0.68
CA ALA A 245 10.37 4.20 -0.14
C ALA A 245 11.56 3.45 0.49
N ILE A 246 12.71 3.47 -0.17
CA ILE A 246 13.96 2.90 0.35
C ILE A 246 14.34 3.59 1.67
N ALA A 247 14.34 4.93 1.68
CA ALA A 247 14.67 5.72 2.86
C ALA A 247 13.71 5.44 4.03
N ARG A 248 12.41 5.25 3.77
CA ARG A 248 11.44 4.87 4.81
C ARG A 248 11.76 3.52 5.44
N ALA A 249 12.15 2.53 4.64
CA ALA A 249 12.55 1.23 5.16
C ALA A 249 13.84 1.32 5.98
N CYS A 250 14.88 1.98 5.46
CA CYS A 250 16.13 2.17 6.21
C CYS A 250 15.91 2.95 7.52
N GLU A 251 15.10 4.01 7.48
CA GLU A 251 14.74 4.80 8.66
C GLU A 251 14.04 3.95 9.71
N ALA A 252 13.06 3.12 9.31
CA ALA A 252 12.34 2.25 10.21
C ALA A 252 13.29 1.24 10.89
N VAL A 253 14.16 0.59 10.11
CA VAL A 253 15.15 -0.38 10.65
C VAL A 253 16.07 0.28 11.68
N LEU A 254 16.58 1.47 11.41
CA LEU A 254 17.45 2.18 12.35
C LEU A 254 16.70 2.65 13.61
N LEU A 255 15.45 3.10 13.47
CA LEU A 255 14.63 3.50 14.62
C LEU A 255 14.31 2.30 15.52
N ASP A 256 14.00 1.14 14.94
CA ASP A 256 13.75 -0.10 15.70
C ASP A 256 15.02 -0.58 16.43
N CYS A 257 16.21 -0.30 15.88
CA CYS A 257 17.49 -0.54 16.53
C CYS A 257 17.89 0.55 17.56
N GLY A 258 17.06 1.57 17.79
CA GLY A 258 17.36 2.69 18.69
C GLY A 258 18.40 3.69 18.16
N MET A 259 18.78 3.59 16.88
CA MET A 259 19.79 4.44 16.23
C MET A 259 19.14 5.72 15.66
N THR A 260 18.41 6.45 16.52
CA THR A 260 17.60 7.61 16.12
C THR A 260 18.41 8.72 15.44
N GLU A 261 19.63 8.96 15.91
CA GLU A 261 20.49 10.02 15.36
C GLU A 261 20.97 9.69 13.95
N GLU A 262 21.34 8.44 13.68
CA GLU A 262 21.74 7.98 12.35
C GLU A 262 20.55 7.96 11.39
N ALA A 263 19.39 7.49 11.86
CA ALA A 263 18.13 7.53 11.11
C ALA A 263 17.79 8.95 10.65
N TYR A 264 17.94 9.93 11.56
CA TYR A 264 17.72 11.33 11.26
C TYR A 264 18.69 11.85 10.20
N GLN A 265 19.99 11.66 10.42
CA GLN A 265 21.04 12.23 9.58
C GLN A 265 20.97 11.72 8.13
N HIS A 266 20.67 10.44 7.94
CA HIS A 266 20.75 9.82 6.61
C HIS A 266 19.40 9.72 5.89
N TYR A 267 18.28 9.55 6.61
CA TYR A 267 17.03 9.15 6.00
C TYR A 267 15.84 10.07 6.27
N ALA A 268 15.82 10.83 7.38
CA ALA A 268 14.61 11.55 7.80
C ALA A 268 14.01 12.46 6.72
N ILE A 269 14.82 13.17 5.94
CA ILE A 269 14.33 14.07 4.90
C ILE A 269 13.71 13.27 3.75
N ALA A 270 14.44 12.31 3.19
CA ALA A 270 13.98 11.52 2.05
C ALA A 270 12.77 10.64 2.42
N ALA A 271 12.75 10.09 3.64
CA ALA A 271 11.70 9.21 4.13
C ALA A 271 10.37 9.93 4.41
N ASN A 272 10.42 11.18 4.86
CA ASN A 272 9.23 11.91 5.34
C ASN A 272 8.77 13.02 4.38
N ARG A 273 9.27 13.06 3.14
CA ARG A 273 8.77 13.98 2.11
C ARG A 273 7.27 13.77 1.86
N ALA A 274 6.49 14.82 2.10
CA ALA A 274 5.05 14.85 1.87
C ALA A 274 4.68 15.83 0.74
N GLY A 275 3.40 15.85 0.35
CA GLY A 275 2.90 16.71 -0.72
C GLY A 275 2.99 18.23 -0.45
N THR A 276 3.33 18.64 0.78
CA THR A 276 3.61 20.05 1.10
C THR A 276 4.79 20.17 2.05
N TYR A 277 5.52 21.28 1.94
CA TYR A 277 6.65 21.62 2.82
C TYR A 277 6.27 21.60 4.31
N LEU A 278 5.10 22.15 4.67
CA LEU A 278 4.60 22.11 6.05
C LEU A 278 4.31 20.68 6.52
N ALA A 279 3.72 19.83 5.67
CA ALA A 279 3.46 18.44 6.03
C ALA A 279 4.77 17.65 6.24
N THR A 280 5.78 17.86 5.40
CA THR A 280 7.12 17.26 5.56
C THR A 280 7.72 17.66 6.92
N PHE A 281 7.72 18.96 7.24
CA PHE A 281 8.25 19.46 8.51
C PHE A 281 7.52 18.86 9.73
N ARG A 282 6.18 18.80 9.67
CA ARG A 282 5.36 18.20 10.74
C ARG A 282 5.60 16.70 10.90
N ALA A 283 5.81 15.98 9.79
CA ALA A 283 6.11 14.55 9.85
C ALA A 283 7.44 14.29 10.56
N ILE A 284 8.48 15.05 10.23
CA ILE A 284 9.82 14.90 10.84
C ILE A 284 9.80 15.33 12.31
N THR A 285 9.25 16.50 12.64
CA THR A 285 9.17 16.99 14.02
C THR A 285 8.37 16.05 14.94
N LYS A 286 7.30 15.43 14.42
CA LYS A 286 6.54 14.42 15.16
C LYS A 286 7.36 13.15 15.42
N LYS A 287 8.18 12.72 14.46
CA LYS A 287 8.95 11.48 14.53
C LYS A 287 10.24 11.62 15.35
N TYR A 288 10.81 12.82 15.39
CA TYR A 288 12.04 13.15 16.11
C TYR A 288 11.79 14.26 17.16
N PRO A 289 11.04 13.97 18.25
CA PRO A 289 10.67 14.96 19.25
C PRO A 289 11.85 15.46 20.09
N THR A 290 12.97 14.72 20.12
CA THR A 290 14.18 15.09 20.85
C THR A 290 14.97 16.22 20.20
N ARG A 291 14.71 16.51 18.91
CA ARG A 291 15.43 17.53 18.15
C ARG A 291 14.67 18.84 18.11
N PRO A 292 15.34 19.99 18.29
CA PRO A 292 14.69 21.29 18.24
C PRO A 292 14.13 21.54 16.83
N PRO A 293 12.87 22.01 16.71
CA PRO A 293 12.24 22.32 15.42
C PRO A 293 13.07 23.30 14.56
N GLU A 294 13.83 24.19 15.20
CA GLU A 294 14.77 25.12 14.58
C GLU A 294 15.86 24.39 13.78
N SER A 295 16.45 23.34 14.37
CA SER A 295 17.50 22.56 13.71
C SER A 295 16.93 21.77 12.54
N ILE A 296 15.75 21.17 12.73
CA ILE A 296 15.08 20.40 11.66
C ILE A 296 14.78 21.30 10.46
N LEU A 297 14.25 22.49 10.72
CA LEU A 297 13.97 23.46 9.67
C LEU A 297 15.25 23.95 8.98
N ALA A 298 16.33 24.18 9.73
CA ALA A 298 17.62 24.59 9.16
C ALA A 298 18.21 23.51 8.23
N ASP A 299 18.12 22.24 8.62
CA ASP A 299 18.58 21.12 7.79
C ASP A 299 17.74 20.98 6.51
N LEU A 300 16.41 21.11 6.62
CA LEU A 300 15.49 21.09 5.47
C LEU A 300 15.76 22.21 4.47
N VAL A 301 16.04 23.42 4.96
CA VAL A 301 16.41 24.57 4.13
C VAL A 301 17.76 24.34 3.44
N ARG A 302 18.73 23.74 4.14
CA ARG A 302 20.06 23.44 3.59
C ARG A 302 20.00 22.42 2.45
N CYS A 303 19.08 21.46 2.52
CA CYS A 303 18.93 20.42 1.50
C CYS A 303 18.26 20.90 0.19
N GLU A 304 17.58 22.05 0.19
CA GLU A 304 16.92 22.61 -1.00
C GLU A 304 17.22 24.12 -1.18
N PRO A 305 18.46 24.48 -1.54
CA PRO A 305 18.82 25.88 -1.79
C PRO A 305 17.97 26.46 -2.93
N GLY A 306 17.51 27.71 -2.76
CA GLY A 306 16.64 28.42 -3.71
C GLY A 306 15.13 28.18 -3.52
N SER A 307 14.72 27.31 -2.59
CA SER A 307 13.31 27.08 -2.22
C SER A 307 12.97 27.48 -0.78
N GLU A 308 13.82 28.29 -0.14
CA GLU A 308 13.71 28.76 1.25
C GLU A 308 12.34 29.32 1.61
N GLY A 309 11.75 30.16 0.75
CA GLY A 309 10.44 30.78 0.93
C GLY A 309 9.30 29.78 1.03
N LYS A 310 9.45 28.58 0.46
CA LYS A 310 8.44 27.52 0.58
C LYS A 310 8.36 26.95 2.00
N TRP A 311 9.43 27.08 2.78
CA TRP A 311 9.49 26.71 4.20
C TRP A 311 8.91 27.79 5.14
N PHE A 312 8.47 28.95 4.63
CA PHE A 312 7.86 30.01 5.45
C PHE A 312 6.72 29.51 6.33
N ALA A 313 5.83 28.70 5.76
CA ALA A 313 4.69 28.16 6.49
C ALA A 313 5.12 27.25 7.65
N ALA A 314 6.20 26.48 7.47
CA ALA A 314 6.78 25.62 8.50
C ALA A 314 7.44 26.44 9.62
N ALA A 315 8.23 27.46 9.25
CA ALA A 315 8.85 28.38 10.21
C ALA A 315 7.82 29.11 11.08
N LYS A 316 6.74 29.58 10.46
CA LYS A 316 5.60 30.21 11.17
C LYS A 316 4.91 29.23 12.12
N ASP A 317 4.68 28.00 11.68
CA ASP A 317 4.03 26.95 12.50
C ASP A 317 4.86 26.59 13.74
N ALA A 318 6.19 26.62 13.61
CA ALA A 318 7.13 26.43 14.71
C ALA A 318 7.30 27.65 15.63
N GLY A 319 6.62 28.78 15.35
CA GLY A 319 6.77 30.02 16.12
C GLY A 319 8.06 30.81 15.81
N LEU A 320 8.80 30.43 14.78
CA LEU A 320 10.08 31.03 14.38
C LEU A 320 9.86 32.20 13.44
N PHE A 321 9.24 33.27 13.95
CA PHE A 321 8.80 34.41 13.15
C PHE A 321 9.94 35.16 12.43
N ASP A 322 11.07 35.38 13.10
CA ASP A 322 12.23 36.05 12.49
C ASP A 322 12.85 35.20 11.38
N LEU A 323 12.96 33.89 11.61
CA LEU A 323 13.42 32.94 10.60
C LEU A 323 12.46 32.91 9.42
N ALA A 324 11.14 32.86 9.65
CA ALA A 324 10.12 32.90 8.62
C ALA A 324 10.27 34.15 7.72
N VAL A 325 10.44 35.33 8.33
CA VAL A 325 10.69 36.57 7.59
C VAL A 325 11.98 36.46 6.78
N SER A 326 13.06 35.94 7.35
CA SER A 326 14.34 35.77 6.64
C SER A 326 14.22 34.82 5.43
N LEU A 327 13.47 33.72 5.55
CA LEU A 327 13.25 32.76 4.46
C LEU A 327 12.46 33.39 3.32
N SER A 328 11.43 34.19 3.66
CA SER A 328 10.64 34.94 2.66
C SER A 328 11.44 36.03 1.92
N ARG A 329 12.60 36.45 2.46
CA ARG A 329 13.50 37.41 1.80
C ARG A 329 14.47 36.72 0.83
N LYS A 330 14.79 35.45 1.07
CA LYS A 330 15.76 34.68 0.30
C LYS A 330 15.16 34.09 -0.98
N SER A 331 13.89 33.70 -0.96
CA SER A 331 13.20 33.23 -2.16
C SER A 331 11.68 33.46 -2.13
N PRO A 332 11.01 33.43 -3.29
CA PRO A 332 9.59 33.71 -3.40
C PRO A 332 8.73 32.80 -2.52
N THR A 333 7.82 33.41 -1.76
CA THR A 333 6.80 32.73 -0.96
C THR A 333 5.43 33.02 -1.56
N ASP A 334 4.48 32.08 -1.50
CA ASP A 334 3.11 32.30 -1.98
C ASP A 334 2.49 33.57 -1.34
N PRO A 335 2.12 34.59 -2.15
CA PRO A 335 1.54 35.83 -1.65
C PRO A 335 0.26 35.63 -0.82
N ARG A 336 -0.52 34.58 -1.11
CA ARG A 336 -1.72 34.26 -0.32
C ARG A 336 -1.35 33.83 1.10
N THR A 337 -0.27 33.06 1.22
CA THR A 337 0.25 32.61 2.52
C THR A 337 0.78 33.79 3.35
N LEU A 338 1.50 34.72 2.73
CA LEU A 338 1.98 35.95 3.38
C LEU A 338 0.83 36.87 3.83
N THR A 339 -0.15 37.10 2.95
CA THR A 339 -1.32 37.95 3.25
C THR A 339 -2.15 37.37 4.41
N ARG A 340 -2.35 36.05 4.41
CA ARG A 340 -3.04 35.36 5.50
C ARG A 340 -2.26 35.51 6.82
N ALA A 341 -0.94 35.32 6.80
CA ALA A 341 -0.10 35.46 7.98
C ALA A 341 -0.11 36.90 8.55
N ALA A 342 -0.04 37.93 7.68
CA ALA A 342 -0.12 39.32 8.10
C ALA A 342 -1.44 39.66 8.83
N ARG A 343 -2.56 39.10 8.36
CA ARG A 343 -3.88 39.29 9.00
C ARG A 343 -3.98 38.54 10.32
N GLU A 344 -3.53 37.28 10.36
CA GLU A 344 -3.61 36.39 11.52
C GLU A 344 -2.79 36.91 12.71
N TYR A 345 -1.60 37.45 12.46
CA TYR A 345 -0.66 37.87 13.51
C TYR A 345 -0.65 39.36 13.82
N ARG A 346 -1.57 40.14 13.23
CA ARG A 346 -1.63 41.62 13.40
C ARG A 346 -1.58 42.07 14.86
N THR A 347 -2.27 41.37 15.75
CA THR A 347 -2.35 41.73 17.17
C THR A 347 -1.29 41.02 18.02
N LYS A 348 -0.94 39.78 17.69
CA LYS A 348 -0.05 38.93 18.51
C LYS A 348 1.44 39.16 18.23
N GLN A 349 1.80 39.45 16.97
CA GLN A 349 3.17 39.65 16.51
C GLN A 349 3.19 40.75 15.42
N PRO A 350 3.10 42.04 15.82
CA PRO A 350 2.90 43.14 14.88
C PRO A 350 4.09 43.36 13.94
N GLN A 351 5.32 43.18 14.41
CA GLN A 351 6.53 43.31 13.58
C GLN A 351 6.58 42.26 12.48
N PHE A 352 6.24 41.00 12.80
CA PHE A 352 6.11 39.92 11.84
C PHE A 352 5.01 40.19 10.81
N ALA A 353 3.86 40.69 11.25
CA ALA A 353 2.73 41.01 10.38
C ALA A 353 3.09 42.12 9.36
N ILE A 354 3.78 43.18 9.81
CA ILE A 354 4.28 44.25 8.94
C ILE A 354 5.30 43.69 7.94
N ALA A 355 6.26 42.88 8.40
CA ALA A 355 7.26 42.28 7.53
C ALA A 355 6.64 41.41 6.43
N CYS A 356 5.58 40.66 6.74
CA CYS A 356 4.81 39.88 5.77
C CYS A 356 4.02 40.77 4.78
N ALA A 357 3.44 41.88 5.27
CA ALA A 357 2.65 42.81 4.45
C ALA A 357 3.50 43.64 3.47
N LEU A 358 4.76 43.95 3.83
CA LEU A 358 5.69 44.74 3.02
C LEU A 358 6.43 43.92 1.94
N ARG A 359 6.13 42.63 1.78
CA ARG A 359 6.73 41.81 0.71
C ARG A 359 6.01 42.07 -0.62
N PRO A 360 6.75 42.37 -1.71
CA PRO A 360 6.13 42.46 -3.02
C PRO A 360 5.52 41.12 -3.40
N ALA A 361 4.25 41.13 -3.81
CA ALA A 361 3.63 40.00 -4.48
C ALA A 361 4.23 39.91 -5.89
N GLU A 362 5.47 39.42 -6.02
CA GLU A 362 5.96 39.03 -7.33
C GLU A 362 5.10 37.88 -7.82
N LYS A 363 4.31 38.15 -8.87
CA LYS A 363 3.50 37.15 -9.54
C LYS A 363 4.42 36.00 -9.90
N SER A 364 4.19 34.83 -9.30
CA SER A 364 4.74 33.56 -9.75
C SER A 364 4.55 33.51 -11.27
N GLY A 365 5.65 33.62 -12.01
CA GLY A 365 5.63 33.69 -13.45
C GLY A 365 4.87 32.49 -14.00
N CYS A 366 3.85 32.75 -14.81
CA CYS A 366 3.52 31.85 -15.90
C CYS A 366 4.83 31.59 -16.65
N GLN A 367 5.42 30.41 -16.47
CA GLN A 367 6.17 29.79 -17.55
C GLN A 367 5.16 29.57 -18.67
N ARG A 368 5.02 30.58 -19.53
CA ARG A 368 4.54 30.36 -20.89
C ARG A 368 5.56 29.40 -21.49
N PHE A 369 5.12 28.16 -21.71
CA PHE A 369 5.71 27.31 -22.73
C PHE A 369 5.71 28.11 -24.03
N VAL A 370 6.88 28.62 -24.40
CA VAL A 370 7.14 29.04 -25.77
C VAL A 370 7.35 27.74 -26.54
N LYS A 371 6.60 27.61 -27.63
CA LYS A 371 6.50 26.45 -28.52
C LYS A 371 7.84 25.92 -28.98
#